data_AF-A0A258BL59-F1
#
_entry.id   AF-A0A258BL59-F1
#
_cell.length_a   1.000
_cell.length_b   1.000
_cell.length_c   1.000
_cell.angle_alpha   90.00
_cell.angle_beta   90.00
_cell.angle_gamma   90.00
#
_symmetry.space_group_name_H-M   'P 1'
#
loop_
_entity.id
_entity.type
_entity.pdbx_description
1 polymer ?
#
loop_
_entity_poly.entity_id
_entity_poly.type
_entity_poly.pdbx_seq_one_letter_code
_entity_poly.pdbx_strand_id
1 'polypeptide(L)'
;MATTAEQMRTFKGLSVLSGGFRPFYIAAAAWSAVMVPLWIWIYSGAGAGVLRIDVSWHAHEMLFGYLGGIIAGFLLTAVPNWTGRLPVTGGRLALLFGLWAFGRVAMLFVDWNELLAALLDSGFFCVFAAVIWREILTGRNWRNLPIAFMVTLLAAANIAFHLGETQVTIRLALGIVLTLVSLIGGRIIPSFTTNWLKKAGMTKISTSFNRLDLIVLVATAGSLLGWSLFPNSVWIGGGLLGSGCLNFWRLSRWRGAATLKEPLVWILHVGYAWLAIGLVLLGMAALGQSASSLVVVPIQAGIHALTAGAIGVMSLAVMTRSSLGHT
;
A
#
# COMPACT_ATOMS: atom_id res chain seq x y z
N MET A 1 -4.56 23.50 -22.35
CA MET A 1 -5.13 22.13 -22.23
C MET A 1 -5.82 22.05 -20.89
N ALA A 2 -7.02 21.48 -20.83
CA ALA A 2 -7.73 21.33 -19.56
C ALA A 2 -6.92 20.45 -18.58
N THR A 3 -6.87 20.83 -17.31
CA THR A 3 -6.20 20.03 -16.28
C THR A 3 -6.99 18.73 -16.01
N THR A 4 -6.32 17.71 -15.45
CA THR A 4 -6.97 16.46 -15.00
C THR A 4 -8.22 16.75 -14.15
N ALA A 5 -8.11 17.74 -13.24
CA ALA A 5 -9.20 18.15 -12.36
C ALA A 5 -10.37 18.81 -13.13
N GLU A 6 -10.08 19.66 -14.12
CA GLU A 6 -11.12 20.25 -14.97
C GLU A 6 -11.85 19.18 -15.77
N GLN A 7 -11.14 18.20 -16.31
CA GLN A 7 -11.74 17.12 -17.09
C GLN A 7 -12.64 16.21 -16.24
N MET A 8 -12.21 15.87 -15.01
CA MET A 8 -13.03 15.14 -14.04
C MET A 8 -14.29 15.92 -13.66
N ARG A 9 -14.18 17.25 -13.50
CA ARG A 9 -15.34 18.13 -13.22
C ARG A 9 -16.30 18.25 -14.39
N THR A 10 -15.82 18.16 -15.63
CA THR A 10 -16.66 18.18 -16.84
C THR A 10 -17.31 16.84 -17.18
N PHE A 11 -17.01 15.77 -16.43
CA PHE A 11 -17.55 14.44 -16.70
C PHE A 11 -19.08 14.41 -16.49
N LYS A 12 -19.82 14.01 -17.53
CA LYS A 12 -21.30 13.99 -17.54
C LYS A 12 -21.94 12.62 -17.21
N GLY A 13 -21.15 11.60 -16.86
CA GLY A 13 -21.65 10.28 -16.48
C GLY A 13 -21.89 10.11 -14.98
N LEU A 14 -22.05 8.87 -14.51
CA LEU A 14 -22.17 8.56 -13.08
C LEU A 14 -20.98 9.13 -12.29
N SER A 15 -21.25 9.99 -11.30
CA SER A 15 -20.21 10.72 -10.55
C SER A 15 -19.18 9.80 -9.89
N VAL A 16 -19.58 8.60 -9.47
CA VAL A 16 -18.70 7.56 -8.92
C VAL A 16 -17.65 7.09 -9.95
N LEU A 17 -17.90 7.22 -11.25
CA LEU A 17 -16.97 6.83 -12.32
C LEU A 17 -16.15 8.02 -12.88
N SER A 18 -16.20 9.19 -12.22
CA SER A 18 -15.44 10.37 -12.65
C SER A 18 -13.95 10.31 -12.31
N GLY A 19 -13.52 9.39 -11.44
CA GLY A 19 -12.11 9.22 -11.08
C GLY A 19 -11.88 7.96 -10.28
N GLY A 20 -10.70 7.35 -10.45
CA GLY A 20 -10.36 6.05 -9.87
C GLY A 20 -10.42 6.00 -8.34
N PHE A 21 -10.14 7.10 -7.64
CA PHE A 21 -10.25 7.11 -6.18
C PHE A 21 -11.67 6.84 -5.67
N ARG A 22 -12.71 7.28 -6.39
CA ARG A 22 -14.09 7.24 -5.91
C ARG A 22 -14.63 5.83 -5.70
N PRO A 23 -14.68 4.95 -6.72
CA PRO A 23 -15.26 3.62 -6.52
C PRO A 23 -14.32 2.75 -5.67
N PHE A 24 -13.00 2.86 -5.90
CA PHE A 24 -12.03 2.01 -5.22
C PHE A 24 -11.89 2.32 -3.72
N TYR A 25 -11.83 3.59 -3.29
CA TYR A 25 -11.71 3.90 -1.87
C TYR A 25 -12.96 3.56 -1.09
N ILE A 26 -14.13 3.90 -1.62
CA ILE A 26 -15.40 3.59 -0.95
C ILE A 26 -15.55 2.07 -0.82
N ALA A 27 -15.37 1.33 -1.91
CA ALA A 27 -15.56 -0.10 -1.90
C ALA A 27 -14.48 -0.84 -1.10
N ALA A 28 -13.21 -0.43 -1.17
CA ALA A 28 -12.15 -1.04 -0.37
C ALA A 28 -12.37 -0.79 1.13
N ALA A 29 -12.75 0.43 1.54
CA ALA A 29 -13.06 0.73 2.93
C ALA A 29 -14.28 -0.06 3.43
N ALA A 30 -15.33 -0.17 2.62
CA ALA A 30 -16.49 -1.00 2.94
C ALA A 30 -16.09 -2.48 3.04
N TRP A 31 -15.23 -2.96 2.13
CA TRP A 31 -14.72 -4.33 2.14
C TRP A 31 -13.99 -4.64 3.43
N SER A 32 -13.00 -3.82 3.84
CA SER A 32 -12.28 -4.06 5.10
C SER A 32 -13.18 -3.96 6.33
N ALA A 33 -14.14 -3.03 6.33
CA ALA A 33 -15.11 -2.87 7.43
C ALA A 33 -16.01 -4.10 7.62
N VAL A 34 -16.27 -4.88 6.56
CA VAL A 34 -17.06 -6.12 6.63
C VAL A 34 -16.16 -7.35 6.83
N MET A 35 -15.04 -7.45 6.11
CA MET A 35 -14.20 -8.64 6.10
C MET A 35 -13.45 -8.87 7.41
N VAL A 36 -13.07 -7.80 8.14
CA VAL A 36 -12.41 -7.94 9.44
C VAL A 36 -13.37 -8.55 10.49
N PRO A 37 -14.59 -8.00 10.71
CA PRO A 37 -15.57 -8.66 11.58
C PRO A 37 -15.96 -10.06 11.13
N LEU A 38 -16.13 -10.30 9.83
CA LEU A 38 -16.45 -11.63 9.28
C LEU A 38 -15.36 -12.64 9.64
N TRP A 39 -14.10 -12.26 9.45
CA TRP A 39 -12.97 -13.11 9.83
C TRP A 39 -12.93 -13.37 11.34
N ILE A 40 -13.15 -12.36 12.19
CA ILE A 40 -13.20 -12.54 13.66
C ILE A 40 -14.32 -13.50 14.06
N TRP A 41 -15.50 -13.38 13.45
CA TRP A 41 -16.64 -14.25 13.72
C TRP A 41 -16.36 -15.71 13.35
N ILE A 42 -15.74 -15.96 12.20
CA ILE A 42 -15.37 -17.33 11.76
C ILE A 42 -14.20 -17.87 12.59
N TYR A 43 -13.18 -17.05 12.85
CA TYR A 43 -12.01 -17.42 13.64
C TYR A 43 -12.35 -17.77 15.09
N SER A 44 -13.39 -17.15 15.67
CA SER A 44 -13.89 -17.51 17.01
C SER A 44 -14.71 -18.81 17.04
N GLY A 45 -14.90 -19.47 15.89
CA GLY A 45 -15.67 -20.71 15.75
C GLY A 45 -17.17 -20.51 15.56
N ALA A 46 -17.69 -19.28 15.70
CA ALA A 46 -19.12 -18.99 15.66
C ALA A 46 -19.75 -19.08 14.24
N GLY A 47 -18.91 -19.13 13.19
CA GLY A 47 -19.32 -19.27 11.79
C GLY A 47 -18.71 -20.49 11.08
N ALA A 48 -18.24 -21.49 11.84
CA ALA A 48 -17.57 -22.66 11.28
C ALA A 48 -18.48 -23.39 10.27
N GLY A 49 -17.97 -23.61 9.05
CA GLY A 49 -18.68 -24.32 7.98
C GLY A 49 -19.59 -23.47 7.09
N VAL A 50 -19.74 -22.16 7.34
CA VAL A 50 -20.51 -21.25 6.47
C VAL A 50 -19.67 -20.84 5.25
N LEU A 51 -18.40 -20.49 5.48
CA LEU A 51 -17.39 -20.17 4.47
C LEU A 51 -16.04 -20.70 4.96
N ARG A 52 -15.18 -21.20 4.07
CA ARG A 52 -13.81 -21.59 4.43
C ARG A 52 -12.89 -20.37 4.46
N ILE A 53 -13.02 -19.59 5.52
CA ILE A 53 -12.20 -18.40 5.77
C ILE A 53 -11.18 -18.72 6.86
N ASP A 54 -9.90 -18.78 6.47
CA ASP A 54 -8.78 -18.96 7.40
C ASP A 54 -7.90 -17.71 7.50
N VAL A 55 -6.80 -17.81 8.25
CA VAL A 55 -5.85 -16.70 8.42
C VAL A 55 -5.19 -16.31 7.10
N SER A 56 -4.96 -17.26 6.19
CA SER A 56 -4.35 -16.99 4.88
C SER A 56 -5.32 -16.24 3.96
N TRP A 57 -6.60 -16.60 3.97
CA TRP A 57 -7.67 -15.88 3.29
C TRP A 57 -7.79 -14.46 3.83
N HIS A 58 -7.78 -14.27 5.16
CA HIS A 58 -7.83 -12.94 5.74
C HIS A 58 -6.64 -12.08 5.34
N ALA A 59 -5.43 -12.63 5.44
CA ALA A 59 -4.22 -11.93 5.01
C ALA A 59 -4.29 -11.56 3.51
N HIS A 60 -4.79 -12.48 2.68
CA HIS A 60 -5.04 -12.23 1.26
C HIS A 60 -6.01 -11.06 1.05
N GLU A 61 -7.18 -11.10 1.69
CA GLU A 61 -8.20 -10.05 1.53
C GLU A 61 -7.76 -8.70 2.14
N MET A 62 -6.86 -8.67 3.11
CA MET A 62 -6.30 -7.41 3.59
C MET A 62 -5.24 -6.84 2.63
N LEU A 63 -4.39 -7.69 2.04
CA LEU A 63 -3.28 -7.26 1.16
C LEU A 63 -3.69 -7.03 -0.30
N PHE A 64 -4.42 -7.97 -0.88
CA PHE A 64 -4.84 -7.94 -2.28
C PHE A 64 -6.27 -7.42 -2.43
N GLY A 65 -7.12 -7.74 -1.44
CA GLY A 65 -8.49 -7.25 -1.31
C GLY A 65 -8.60 -5.74 -1.16
N TYR A 66 -8.55 -5.34 0.10
CA TYR A 66 -8.60 -3.97 0.59
C TYR A 66 -7.46 -3.12 0.02
N LEU A 67 -6.21 -3.51 0.30
CA LEU A 67 -5.07 -2.66 -0.01
C LEU A 67 -4.78 -2.58 -1.51
N GLY A 68 -5.04 -3.65 -2.28
CA GLY A 68 -5.05 -3.60 -3.74
C GLY A 68 -6.04 -2.55 -4.28
N GLY A 69 -7.24 -2.45 -3.69
CA GLY A 69 -8.22 -1.41 -4.00
C GLY A 69 -7.71 0.00 -3.66
N ILE A 70 -7.10 0.19 -2.48
CA ILE A 70 -6.50 1.48 -2.11
C ILE A 70 -5.37 1.89 -3.05
N ILE A 71 -4.49 0.96 -3.43
CA ILE A 71 -3.41 1.22 -4.39
C ILE A 71 -3.99 1.62 -5.76
N ALA A 72 -5.05 0.94 -6.22
CA ALA A 72 -5.73 1.28 -7.46
C ALA A 72 -6.35 2.69 -7.41
N GLY A 73 -7.10 3.00 -6.35
CA GLY A 73 -7.68 4.32 -6.16
C GLY A 73 -6.62 5.44 -6.15
N PHE A 74 -5.49 5.19 -5.47
CA PHE A 74 -4.37 6.13 -5.44
C PHE A 74 -3.71 6.30 -6.81
N LEU A 75 -3.28 5.20 -7.45
CA LEU A 75 -2.50 5.28 -8.69
C LEU A 75 -3.33 5.76 -9.88
N LEU A 76 -4.60 5.38 -9.98
CA LEU A 76 -5.49 5.90 -11.03
C LEU A 76 -5.75 7.41 -10.89
N THR A 77 -5.48 7.98 -9.71
CA THR A 77 -5.59 9.42 -9.44
C THR A 77 -4.25 10.13 -9.58
N ALA A 78 -3.17 9.51 -9.13
CA ALA A 78 -1.83 10.10 -9.12
C ALA A 78 -1.12 10.03 -10.48
N VAL A 79 -1.24 8.91 -11.20
CA VAL A 79 -0.55 8.68 -12.48
C VAL A 79 -0.95 9.70 -13.55
N PRO A 80 -2.24 10.06 -13.74
CA PRO A 80 -2.62 11.14 -14.66
C PRO A 80 -1.89 12.45 -14.35
N ASN A 81 -1.79 12.82 -13.07
CA ASN A 81 -1.10 14.04 -12.64
C ASN A 81 0.42 13.98 -12.88
N TRP A 82 1.04 12.80 -12.78
CA TRP A 82 2.47 12.64 -13.06
C TRP A 82 2.80 12.62 -14.55
N THR A 83 1.88 12.09 -15.37
CA THR A 83 2.10 11.85 -16.80
C THR A 83 1.50 12.95 -17.68
N GLY A 84 0.65 13.82 -17.12
CA GLY A 84 -0.13 14.81 -17.88
C GLY A 84 -1.21 14.19 -18.77
N ARG A 85 -1.51 12.90 -18.59
CA ARG A 85 -2.49 12.17 -19.40
C ARG A 85 -3.89 12.26 -18.82
N LEU A 86 -4.86 11.91 -19.65
CA LEU A 86 -6.27 11.86 -19.24
C LEU A 86 -6.48 10.78 -18.17
N PRO A 87 -7.29 11.05 -17.14
CA PRO A 87 -7.62 10.05 -16.13
C PRO A 87 -8.47 8.93 -16.72
N VAL A 88 -8.35 7.73 -16.14
CA VAL A 88 -9.22 6.59 -16.49
C VAL A 88 -10.60 6.83 -15.86
N THR A 89 -11.60 7.08 -16.69
CA THR A 89 -12.97 7.43 -16.28
C THR A 89 -14.02 6.64 -17.05
N GLY A 90 -15.29 6.71 -16.59
CA GLY A 90 -16.43 6.11 -17.28
C GLY A 90 -16.34 4.60 -17.43
N GLY A 91 -16.72 4.07 -18.60
CA GLY A 91 -16.81 2.63 -18.85
C GLY A 91 -15.50 1.87 -18.62
N ARG A 92 -14.34 2.45 -18.95
CA ARG A 92 -13.03 1.82 -18.70
C ARG A 92 -12.75 1.65 -17.20
N LEU A 93 -13.13 2.66 -16.41
CA LEU A 93 -13.03 2.57 -14.95
C LEU A 93 -14.05 1.56 -14.40
N ALA A 94 -15.27 1.52 -14.93
CA ALA A 94 -16.29 0.55 -14.52
C ALA A 94 -15.84 -0.89 -14.77
N LEU A 95 -15.21 -1.18 -15.91
CA LEU A 95 -14.67 -2.52 -16.21
C LEU A 95 -13.55 -2.91 -15.24
N LEU A 96 -12.59 -2.01 -14.99
CA LEU A 96 -11.49 -2.28 -14.07
C LEU A 96 -11.99 -2.47 -12.62
N PHE A 97 -12.93 -1.64 -12.18
CA PHE A 97 -13.56 -1.75 -10.88
C PHE A 97 -14.41 -3.03 -10.77
N GLY A 98 -15.17 -3.36 -11.81
CA GLY A 98 -15.95 -4.59 -11.89
C GLY A 98 -15.06 -5.82 -11.72
N LEU A 99 -13.91 -5.86 -12.39
CA LEU A 99 -12.96 -6.95 -12.25
C LEU A 99 -12.43 -7.10 -10.82
N TRP A 100 -12.12 -5.99 -10.14
CA TRP A 100 -11.78 -6.00 -8.71
C TRP A 100 -12.93 -6.54 -7.85
N ALA A 101 -14.15 -6.03 -8.05
CA ALA A 101 -15.32 -6.42 -7.27
C ALA A 101 -15.69 -7.90 -7.47
N PHE A 102 -15.63 -8.40 -8.71
CA PHE A 102 -15.86 -9.82 -9.00
C PHE A 102 -14.78 -10.71 -8.40
N GLY A 103 -13.51 -10.28 -8.38
CA GLY A 103 -12.45 -11.00 -7.66
C GLY A 103 -12.76 -11.14 -6.17
N ARG A 104 -13.23 -10.06 -5.53
CA ARG A 104 -13.65 -10.07 -4.11
C ARG A 104 -14.80 -11.03 -3.83
N VAL A 105 -15.83 -10.99 -4.67
CA VAL A 105 -16.97 -11.93 -4.56
C VAL A 105 -16.49 -13.36 -4.79
N ALA A 106 -15.65 -13.61 -5.78
CA ALA A 106 -15.14 -14.94 -6.06
C ALA A 106 -14.27 -15.49 -4.91
N MET A 107 -13.50 -14.63 -4.24
CA MET A 107 -12.73 -15.00 -3.05
C MET A 107 -13.60 -15.40 -1.85
N LEU A 108 -14.81 -14.83 -1.70
CA LEU A 108 -15.77 -15.30 -0.67
C LEU A 108 -16.26 -16.71 -0.96
N PHE A 109 -16.40 -17.08 -2.23
CA PHE A 109 -16.90 -18.39 -2.67
C PHE A 109 -15.80 -19.24 -3.32
N VAL A 110 -14.56 -19.11 -2.82
CA VAL A 110 -13.39 -19.76 -3.43
C VAL A 110 -13.55 -21.29 -3.54
N ASP A 111 -14.19 -21.92 -2.55
CA ASP A 111 -14.44 -23.37 -2.53
C ASP A 111 -15.35 -23.85 -3.68
N TRP A 112 -16.18 -22.97 -4.26
CA TRP A 112 -17.08 -23.36 -5.35
C TRP A 112 -16.33 -23.52 -6.67
N ASN A 113 -15.32 -22.69 -6.92
CA ASN A 113 -14.49 -22.75 -8.11
C ASN A 113 -13.17 -21.98 -7.90
N GLU A 114 -12.16 -22.69 -7.39
CA GLU A 114 -10.85 -22.11 -7.07
C GLU A 114 -10.19 -21.47 -8.30
N LEU A 115 -10.29 -22.11 -9.46
CA LEU A 115 -9.71 -21.59 -10.70
C LEU A 115 -10.38 -20.28 -11.12
N LEU A 116 -11.71 -20.19 -11.05
CA LEU A 116 -12.44 -18.97 -11.38
C LEU A 116 -12.08 -17.84 -10.41
N ALA A 117 -11.99 -18.13 -9.11
CA ALA A 117 -11.54 -17.16 -8.11
C ALA A 117 -10.12 -16.67 -8.43
N ALA A 118 -9.18 -17.58 -8.66
CA ALA A 118 -7.81 -17.25 -9.03
C ALA A 118 -7.71 -16.39 -10.29
N LEU A 119 -8.51 -16.69 -11.33
CA LEU A 119 -8.53 -15.95 -12.59
C LEU A 119 -9.11 -14.54 -12.44
N LEU A 120 -10.23 -14.38 -11.73
CA LEU A 120 -10.84 -13.06 -11.53
C LEU A 120 -9.98 -12.18 -10.64
N ASP A 121 -9.50 -12.76 -9.54
CA ASP A 121 -8.70 -12.10 -8.52
C ASP A 121 -7.34 -11.66 -9.08
N SER A 122 -6.60 -12.56 -9.73
CA SER A 122 -5.33 -12.24 -10.38
C SER A 122 -5.52 -11.39 -11.65
N GLY A 123 -6.62 -11.61 -12.38
CA GLY A 123 -6.96 -10.87 -13.57
C GLY A 123 -7.03 -9.36 -13.31
N PHE A 124 -7.60 -8.96 -12.17
CA PHE A 124 -7.59 -7.56 -11.75
C PHE A 124 -6.17 -6.99 -11.70
N PHE A 125 -5.24 -7.65 -11.00
CA PHE A 125 -3.87 -7.14 -10.87
C PHE A 125 -3.12 -7.11 -12.19
N CYS A 126 -3.31 -8.11 -13.05
CA CYS A 126 -2.69 -8.14 -14.39
C CYS A 126 -3.17 -6.97 -15.26
N VAL A 127 -4.50 -6.76 -15.32
CA VAL A 127 -5.07 -5.65 -16.09
C VAL A 127 -4.68 -4.30 -15.48
N PHE A 128 -4.69 -4.19 -14.16
CA PHE A 128 -4.28 -2.98 -13.46
C PHE A 128 -2.80 -2.65 -13.72
N ALA A 129 -1.89 -3.63 -13.62
CA ALA A 129 -0.48 -3.46 -13.96
C ALA A 129 -0.31 -2.99 -15.41
N ALA A 130 -1.03 -3.59 -16.37
CA ALA A 130 -0.99 -3.19 -17.77
C ALA A 130 -1.46 -1.74 -17.99
N VAL A 131 -2.51 -1.29 -17.30
CA VAL A 131 -2.97 0.10 -17.32
C VAL A 131 -1.87 1.04 -16.80
N ILE A 132 -1.27 0.73 -15.65
CA ILE A 132 -0.20 1.54 -15.05
C ILE A 132 1.03 1.62 -15.96
N TRP A 133 1.47 0.49 -16.53
CA TRP A 133 2.56 0.45 -17.51
C TRP A 133 2.27 1.30 -18.74
N ARG A 134 1.08 1.17 -19.33
CA ARG A 134 0.68 1.96 -20.49
C ARG A 134 0.76 3.46 -20.21
N GLU A 135 0.21 3.91 -19.09
CA GLU A 135 0.21 5.33 -18.75
C GLU A 135 1.61 5.87 -18.46
N ILE A 136 2.46 5.12 -17.75
CA ILE A 136 3.83 5.52 -17.44
C ILE A 136 4.71 5.57 -18.69
N LEU A 137 4.66 4.53 -19.54
CA LEU A 137 5.49 4.45 -20.76
C LEU A 137 5.07 5.49 -21.78
N THR A 138 3.76 5.62 -22.04
CA THR A 138 3.27 6.62 -23.00
C THR A 138 3.49 8.04 -22.51
N GLY A 139 3.33 8.27 -21.20
CA GLY A 139 3.67 9.54 -20.55
C GLY A 139 5.17 9.80 -20.39
N ARG A 140 6.04 8.86 -20.81
CA ARG A 140 7.50 8.90 -20.64
C ARG A 140 7.96 9.25 -19.22
N ASN A 141 7.19 8.83 -18.21
CA ASN A 141 7.47 9.14 -16.82
C ASN A 141 8.41 8.09 -16.21
N TRP A 142 9.67 8.12 -16.63
CA TRP A 142 10.70 7.16 -16.20
C TRP A 142 10.92 7.15 -14.68
N ARG A 143 10.71 8.30 -14.04
CA ARG A 143 10.84 8.47 -12.58
C ARG A 143 9.88 7.58 -11.78
N ASN A 144 8.75 7.20 -12.39
CA ASN A 144 7.71 6.38 -11.76
C ASN A 144 7.69 4.92 -12.25
N LEU A 145 8.64 4.49 -13.08
CA LEU A 145 8.81 3.07 -13.45
C LEU A 145 8.84 2.12 -12.25
N PRO A 146 9.54 2.41 -11.12
CA PRO A 146 9.55 1.52 -9.97
C PRO A 146 8.14 1.20 -9.44
N ILE A 147 7.18 2.11 -9.57
CA ILE A 147 5.79 1.87 -9.14
C ILE A 147 5.12 0.83 -10.06
N ALA A 148 5.30 0.93 -11.38
CA ALA A 148 4.77 -0.06 -12.32
C ALA A 148 5.35 -1.46 -12.06
N PHE A 149 6.66 -1.54 -11.80
CA PHE A 149 7.31 -2.78 -11.42
C PHE A 149 6.73 -3.37 -10.13
N MET A 150 6.54 -2.57 -9.08
CA MET A 150 5.98 -3.05 -7.82
C MET A 150 4.53 -3.54 -7.96
N VAL A 151 3.70 -2.88 -8.78
CA VAL A 151 2.33 -3.37 -9.09
C VAL A 151 2.39 -4.70 -9.86
N THR A 152 3.38 -4.87 -10.73
CA THR A 152 3.60 -6.15 -11.45
C THR A 152 4.04 -7.26 -10.51
N LEU A 153 4.94 -6.95 -9.55
CA LEU A 153 5.34 -7.89 -8.51
C LEU A 153 4.17 -8.26 -7.60
N LEU A 154 3.26 -7.31 -7.32
CA LEU A 154 2.05 -7.60 -6.57
C LEU A 154 1.10 -8.54 -7.35
N ALA A 155 0.99 -8.37 -8.67
CA ALA A 155 0.26 -9.30 -9.53
C ALA A 155 0.88 -10.72 -9.51
N ALA A 156 2.22 -10.79 -9.62
CA ALA A 156 2.94 -12.06 -9.57
C ALA A 156 2.80 -12.74 -8.19
N ALA A 157 2.86 -11.98 -7.10
CA ALA A 157 2.59 -12.48 -5.76
C ALA A 157 1.16 -13.01 -5.66
N ASN A 158 0.15 -12.26 -6.14
CA ASN A 158 -1.23 -12.74 -6.13
C ASN A 158 -1.40 -14.07 -6.87
N ILE A 159 -0.81 -14.21 -8.05
CA ILE A 159 -0.82 -15.47 -8.81
C ILE A 159 -0.14 -16.58 -8.03
N ALA A 160 1.03 -16.33 -7.43
CA ALA A 160 1.75 -17.32 -6.64
C ALA A 160 0.96 -17.79 -5.40
N PHE A 161 0.13 -16.91 -4.81
CA PHE A 161 -0.77 -17.28 -3.72
C PHE A 161 -1.77 -18.34 -4.18
N HIS A 162 -2.41 -18.11 -5.33
CA HIS A 162 -3.37 -19.04 -5.94
C HIS A 162 -2.75 -20.35 -6.42
N LEU A 163 -1.43 -20.38 -6.66
CA LEU A 163 -0.69 -21.60 -7.00
C LEU A 163 -0.32 -22.44 -5.77
N GLY A 164 -0.67 -22.00 -4.56
CA GLY A 164 -0.56 -22.78 -3.32
C GLY A 164 0.54 -22.34 -2.35
N GLU A 165 1.44 -21.44 -2.74
CA GLU A 165 2.47 -20.90 -1.82
C GLU A 165 1.94 -19.66 -1.10
N THR A 166 1.32 -19.84 0.07
CA THR A 166 0.62 -18.75 0.78
C THR A 166 1.55 -17.95 1.69
N GLN A 167 2.44 -18.60 2.43
CA GLN A 167 3.21 -17.97 3.52
C GLN A 167 4.30 -17.03 2.99
N VAL A 168 5.13 -17.50 2.04
CA VAL A 168 6.17 -16.66 1.43
C VAL A 168 5.51 -15.52 0.65
N THR A 169 4.42 -15.80 -0.05
CA THR A 169 3.72 -14.83 -0.88
C THR A 169 3.07 -13.69 -0.08
N ILE A 170 2.44 -14.00 1.06
CA ILE A 170 1.90 -12.96 1.97
C ILE A 170 3.03 -12.04 2.45
N ARG A 171 4.18 -12.61 2.84
CA ARG A 171 5.34 -11.80 3.26
C ARG A 171 5.91 -10.97 2.11
N LEU A 172 6.02 -11.54 0.90
CA LEU A 172 6.46 -10.82 -0.29
C LEU A 172 5.51 -9.66 -0.62
N ALA A 173 4.21 -9.89 -0.65
CA ALA A 173 3.21 -8.86 -0.90
C ALA A 173 3.28 -7.73 0.13
N LEU A 174 3.40 -8.08 1.43
CA LEU A 174 3.62 -7.10 2.48
C LEU A 174 4.91 -6.31 2.26
N GLY A 175 6.02 -6.98 1.94
CA GLY A 175 7.31 -6.34 1.64
C GLY A 175 7.26 -5.40 0.43
N ILE A 176 6.56 -5.80 -0.64
CA ILE A 176 6.33 -4.98 -1.84
C ILE A 176 5.56 -3.72 -1.47
N VAL A 177 4.46 -3.86 -0.71
CA VAL A 177 3.63 -2.70 -0.36
C VAL A 177 4.35 -1.78 0.63
N LEU A 178 5.08 -2.30 1.61
CA LEU A 178 5.89 -1.46 2.51
C LEU A 178 7.03 -0.75 1.77
N THR A 179 7.60 -1.38 0.75
CA THR A 179 8.56 -0.74 -0.16
C THR A 179 7.89 0.38 -0.96
N LEU A 180 6.66 0.17 -1.46
CA LEU A 180 5.86 1.22 -2.09
C LEU A 180 5.56 2.38 -1.13
N VAL A 181 5.20 2.09 0.13
CA VAL A 181 4.99 3.11 1.18
C VAL A 181 6.28 3.90 1.43
N SER A 182 7.44 3.22 1.53
CA SER A 182 8.75 3.89 1.69
C SER A 182 9.11 4.77 0.49
N LEU A 183 8.89 4.28 -0.73
CA LEU A 183 9.17 4.97 -1.99
C LEU A 183 8.27 6.20 -2.18
N ILE A 184 6.95 6.00 -2.10
CA ILE A 184 5.95 7.05 -2.33
C ILE A 184 6.00 8.03 -1.17
N GLY A 185 5.96 7.54 0.07
CA GLY A 185 6.02 8.34 1.30
C GLY A 185 7.22 9.28 1.29
N GLY A 186 8.42 8.77 1.01
CA GLY A 186 9.61 9.63 0.99
C GLY A 186 9.74 10.56 -0.21
N ARG A 187 8.80 10.52 -1.17
CA ARG A 187 8.63 11.56 -2.20
C ARG A 187 7.54 12.56 -1.81
N ILE A 188 6.38 12.08 -1.40
CA ILE A 188 5.19 12.92 -1.17
C ILE A 188 5.24 13.67 0.16
N ILE A 189 5.76 13.04 1.23
CA ILE A 189 5.78 13.63 2.57
C ILE A 189 6.66 14.87 2.60
N PRO A 190 7.96 14.82 2.22
CA PRO A 190 8.77 16.03 2.18
C PRO A 190 8.23 17.08 1.19
N SER A 191 7.63 16.66 0.07
CA SER A 191 7.03 17.62 -0.87
C SER A 191 5.86 18.39 -0.23
N PHE A 192 4.91 17.70 0.41
CA PHE A 192 3.79 18.34 1.08
C PHE A 192 4.24 19.16 2.29
N THR A 193 5.23 18.68 3.06
CA THR A 193 5.81 19.46 4.16
C THR A 193 6.44 20.75 3.64
N THR A 194 7.26 20.68 2.58
CA THR A 194 7.86 21.88 1.99
C THR A 194 6.82 22.86 1.47
N ASN A 195 5.77 22.37 0.81
CA ASN A 195 4.69 23.23 0.31
C ASN A 195 3.98 23.96 1.45
N TRP A 196 3.68 23.25 2.54
CA TRP A 196 3.07 23.86 3.73
C TRP A 196 4.01 24.86 4.42
N LEU A 197 5.29 24.50 4.62
CA LEU A 197 6.29 25.38 5.25
C LEU A 197 6.49 26.68 4.47
N LYS A 198 6.52 26.61 3.13
CA LYS A 198 6.58 27.79 2.27
C LYS A 198 5.33 28.67 2.42
N LYS A 199 4.14 28.06 2.43
CA LYS A 199 2.88 28.78 2.65
C LYS A 199 2.85 29.46 4.03
N ALA A 200 3.45 28.84 5.04
CA ALA A 200 3.58 29.38 6.39
C ALA A 200 4.73 30.40 6.56
N GLY A 201 5.42 30.80 5.48
CA GLY A 201 6.50 31.79 5.53
C GLY A 201 7.79 31.31 6.18
N MET A 202 7.97 29.99 6.36
CA MET A 202 9.16 29.44 7.01
C MET A 202 10.35 29.35 6.05
N THR A 203 11.52 29.82 6.48
CA THR A 203 12.76 29.80 5.69
C THR A 203 13.42 28.42 5.65
N LYS A 204 13.31 27.65 6.73
CA LYS A 204 13.89 26.29 6.83
C LYS A 204 12.89 25.24 6.35
N ILE A 205 13.11 24.73 5.14
CA ILE A 205 12.25 23.72 4.49
C ILE A 205 12.75 22.28 4.67
N SER A 206 11.94 21.31 4.26
CA SER A 206 12.30 19.89 4.35
C SER A 206 13.32 19.50 3.27
N THR A 207 14.09 18.43 3.52
CA THR A 207 15.05 17.95 2.52
C THR A 207 14.33 17.16 1.43
N SER A 208 14.58 17.51 0.17
CA SER A 208 14.07 16.75 -0.97
C SER A 208 14.75 15.39 -1.10
N PHE A 209 14.05 14.42 -1.70
CA PHE A 209 14.57 13.07 -1.97
C PHE A 209 15.92 13.13 -2.69
N ASN A 210 16.95 12.49 -2.13
CA ASN A 210 18.30 12.46 -2.70
C ASN A 210 18.93 11.05 -2.72
N ARG A 211 20.24 10.94 -2.97
CA ARG A 211 20.94 9.65 -3.04
C ARG A 211 20.91 8.87 -1.72
N LEU A 212 20.95 9.55 -0.58
CA LEU A 212 20.84 8.89 0.72
C LEU A 212 19.44 8.29 0.90
N ASP A 213 18.39 8.98 0.45
CA ASP A 213 17.04 8.44 0.43
C ASP A 213 16.91 7.19 -0.44
N LEU A 214 17.65 7.11 -1.56
CA LEU A 214 17.71 5.91 -2.38
C LEU A 214 18.40 4.75 -1.65
N ILE A 215 19.50 5.01 -0.94
CA ILE A 215 20.19 3.99 -0.12
C ILE A 215 19.24 3.44 0.95
N VAL A 216 18.53 4.31 1.68
CA VAL A 216 17.53 3.88 2.68
C VAL A 216 16.44 3.03 2.04
N LEU A 217 15.94 3.43 0.87
CA LEU A 217 14.92 2.68 0.14
C LEU A 217 15.42 1.29 -0.29
N VAL A 218 16.63 1.20 -0.87
CA VAL A 218 17.22 -0.07 -1.31
C VAL A 218 17.49 -0.98 -0.11
N ALA A 219 18.02 -0.45 0.98
CA ALA A 219 18.23 -1.21 2.22
C ALA A 219 16.91 -1.75 2.80
N THR A 220 15.85 -0.91 2.79
CA THR A 220 14.51 -1.31 3.24
C THR A 220 13.94 -2.42 2.36
N ALA A 221 13.98 -2.25 1.04
CA ALA A 221 13.47 -3.24 0.09
C ALA A 221 14.24 -4.56 0.17
N GLY A 222 15.57 -4.51 0.26
CA GLY A 222 16.41 -5.69 0.42
C GLY A 222 16.16 -6.44 1.72
N SER A 223 15.96 -5.72 2.82
CA SER A 223 15.66 -6.33 4.13
C SER A 223 14.27 -6.97 4.15
N LEU A 224 13.26 -6.33 3.54
CA LEU A 224 11.91 -6.90 3.41
C LEU A 224 11.87 -8.12 2.48
N LEU A 225 12.61 -8.09 1.37
CA LEU A 225 12.77 -9.25 0.49
C LEU A 225 13.47 -10.40 1.22
N GLY A 226 14.58 -10.11 1.91
CA GLY A 226 15.29 -11.08 2.73
C GLY A 226 14.40 -11.68 3.82
N TRP A 227 13.55 -10.87 4.47
CA TRP A 227 12.59 -11.33 5.48
C TRP A 227 11.50 -12.21 4.89
N SER A 228 11.08 -11.94 3.66
CA SER A 228 10.05 -12.74 3.01
C SER A 228 10.51 -14.17 2.75
N LEU A 229 11.79 -14.33 2.38
CA LEU A 229 12.42 -15.61 2.04
C LEU A 229 13.03 -16.32 3.26
N PHE A 230 13.62 -15.56 4.19
CA PHE A 230 14.35 -16.08 5.34
C PHE A 230 13.90 -15.37 6.64
N PRO A 231 12.63 -15.54 7.06
CA PRO A 231 12.03 -14.77 8.16
C PRO A 231 12.71 -14.98 9.51
N ASN A 232 13.40 -16.10 9.70
CA ASN A 232 14.07 -16.49 10.95
C ASN A 232 15.58 -16.18 10.94
N SER A 233 16.10 -15.54 9.88
CA SER A 233 17.52 -15.24 9.78
C SER A 233 17.90 -14.02 10.63
N VAL A 234 18.88 -14.20 11.51
CA VAL A 234 19.44 -13.14 12.38
C VAL A 234 20.04 -12.00 11.56
N TRP A 235 20.70 -12.31 10.45
CA TRP A 235 21.28 -11.30 9.55
C TRP A 235 20.20 -10.42 8.93
N ILE A 236 19.08 -11.03 8.54
CA ILE A 236 17.92 -10.30 8.03
C ILE A 236 17.26 -9.48 9.15
N GLY A 237 17.18 -10.02 10.37
CA GLY A 237 16.73 -9.27 11.56
C GLY A 237 17.56 -8.01 11.80
N GLY A 238 18.88 -8.10 11.71
CA GLY A 238 19.79 -6.95 11.77
C GLY A 238 19.56 -5.95 10.64
N GLY A 239 19.34 -6.44 9.41
CA GLY A 239 19.00 -5.60 8.25
C GLY A 239 17.69 -4.84 8.42
N LEU A 240 16.64 -5.48 8.95
CA LEU A 240 15.35 -4.86 9.26
C LEU A 240 15.48 -3.78 10.34
N LEU A 241 16.22 -4.07 11.43
CA LEU A 241 16.48 -3.11 12.50
C LEU A 241 17.24 -1.88 11.95
N GLY A 242 18.31 -2.12 11.18
CA GLY A 242 19.06 -1.05 10.51
C GLY A 242 18.17 -0.23 9.57
N SER A 243 17.32 -0.88 8.79
CA SER A 243 16.36 -0.22 7.90
C SER A 243 15.34 0.63 8.67
N GLY A 244 14.83 0.15 9.80
CA GLY A 244 13.95 0.92 10.68
C GLY A 244 14.63 2.20 11.20
N CYS A 245 15.85 2.07 11.71
CA CYS A 245 16.66 3.22 12.16
C CYS A 245 16.94 4.22 11.03
N LEU A 246 17.29 3.73 9.83
CA LEU A 246 17.50 4.58 8.66
C LEU A 246 16.22 5.30 8.23
N ASN A 247 15.04 4.66 8.36
CA ASN A 247 13.77 5.31 8.07
C ASN A 247 13.39 6.37 9.12
N PHE A 248 13.73 6.18 10.40
CA PHE A 248 13.62 7.24 11.41
C PHE A 248 14.54 8.44 11.10
N TRP A 249 15.79 8.15 10.76
CA TRP A 249 16.72 9.20 10.32
C TRP A 249 16.19 9.95 9.09
N ARG A 250 15.62 9.23 8.12
CA ARG A 250 14.99 9.82 6.94
C ARG A 250 13.81 10.71 7.31
N LEU A 251 12.93 10.25 8.22
CA LEU A 251 11.76 10.97 8.69
C LEU A 251 12.13 12.27 9.44
N SER A 252 13.19 12.25 10.24
CA SER A 252 13.64 13.45 10.99
C SER A 252 14.08 14.60 10.08
N ARG A 253 14.56 14.27 8.86
CA ARG A 253 14.96 15.25 7.83
C ARG A 253 13.77 15.97 7.18
N TRP A 254 12.54 15.48 7.39
CA TRP A 254 11.34 16.04 6.77
C TRP A 254 10.66 17.14 7.58
N ARG A 255 11.13 17.41 8.81
CA ARG A 255 10.60 18.48 9.69
C ARG A 255 9.12 18.32 10.03
N GLY A 256 8.64 17.09 10.19
CA GLY A 256 7.22 16.80 10.47
C GLY A 256 6.65 17.53 11.69
N ALA A 257 7.44 17.72 12.76
CA ALA A 257 7.02 18.45 13.95
C ALA A 257 6.59 19.90 13.66
N ALA A 258 7.13 20.53 12.62
CA ALA A 258 6.71 21.87 12.23
C ALA A 258 5.28 21.88 11.66
N THR A 259 4.77 20.75 11.17
CA THR A 259 3.47 20.61 10.50
C THR A 259 2.31 20.26 11.42
N LEU A 260 2.49 20.28 12.75
CA LEU A 260 1.44 19.88 13.73
C LEU A 260 0.13 20.67 13.57
N LYS A 261 0.20 21.91 13.09
CA LYS A 261 -0.98 22.76 12.82
C LYS A 261 -1.73 22.39 11.53
N GLU A 262 -1.20 21.47 10.74
CA GLU A 262 -1.78 20.98 9.48
C GLU A 262 -1.97 19.46 9.54
N PRO A 263 -3.13 18.99 10.04
CA PRO A 263 -3.38 17.57 10.28
C PRO A 263 -3.18 16.69 9.05
N LEU A 264 -3.55 17.17 7.85
CA LEU A 264 -3.41 16.43 6.58
C LEU A 264 -1.95 16.16 6.17
N VAL A 265 -1.00 16.95 6.67
CA VAL A 265 0.44 16.76 6.43
C VAL A 265 1.06 15.99 7.59
N TRP A 266 0.65 16.30 8.82
CA TRP A 266 1.15 15.64 10.01
C TRP A 266 0.87 14.13 10.01
N ILE A 267 -0.35 13.73 9.66
CA ILE A 267 -0.76 12.31 9.67
C ILE A 267 0.09 11.45 8.74
N LEU A 268 0.65 12.02 7.66
CA LEU A 268 1.57 11.31 6.77
C LEU A 268 2.89 10.96 7.48
N HIS A 269 3.38 11.84 8.37
CA HIS A 269 4.57 11.57 9.17
C HIS A 269 4.31 10.49 10.21
N VAL A 270 3.12 10.49 10.82
CA VAL A 270 2.69 9.45 11.76
C VAL A 270 2.62 8.09 11.05
N GLY A 271 2.01 8.02 9.87
CA GLY A 271 1.96 6.79 9.07
C GLY A 271 3.35 6.29 8.68
N TYR A 272 4.25 7.19 8.29
CA TYR A 272 5.64 6.81 7.99
C TYR A 272 6.45 6.43 9.23
N ALA A 273 6.18 7.03 10.39
CA ALA A 273 6.80 6.62 11.65
C ALA A 273 6.46 5.17 11.99
N TRP A 274 5.21 4.74 11.77
CA TRP A 274 4.81 3.35 11.93
C TRP A 274 5.56 2.37 11.03
N LEU A 275 5.96 2.78 9.81
CA LEU A 275 6.84 1.96 8.97
C LEU A 275 8.18 1.73 9.67
N ALA A 276 8.80 2.79 10.20
CA ALA A 276 10.07 2.69 10.90
C ALA A 276 9.95 1.85 12.19
N ILE A 277 8.91 2.10 13.00
CA ILE A 277 8.61 1.32 14.21
C ILE A 277 8.43 -0.16 13.86
N GLY A 278 7.61 -0.47 12.87
CA GLY A 278 7.30 -1.83 12.47
C GLY A 278 8.53 -2.60 11.97
N LEU A 279 9.43 -1.95 11.22
CA LEU A 279 10.70 -2.56 10.80
C LEU A 279 11.63 -2.84 11.99
N VAL A 280 11.72 -1.93 12.98
CA VAL A 280 12.49 -2.16 14.20
C VAL A 280 11.91 -3.33 14.99
N LEU A 281 10.60 -3.34 15.25
CA LEU A 281 9.93 -4.41 15.99
C LEU A 281 10.09 -5.77 15.29
N LEU A 282 9.98 -5.81 13.97
CA LEU A 282 10.16 -7.03 13.19
C LEU A 282 11.61 -7.52 13.22
N GLY A 283 12.58 -6.60 13.15
CA GLY A 283 13.99 -6.92 13.33
C GLY A 283 14.30 -7.46 14.72
N MET A 284 13.79 -6.82 15.77
CA MET A 284 13.92 -7.30 17.15
C MET A 284 13.31 -8.69 17.35
N ALA A 285 12.14 -8.96 16.76
CA ALA A 285 11.50 -10.27 16.82
C ALA A 285 12.32 -11.37 16.11
N ALA A 286 12.97 -11.05 15.00
CA ALA A 286 13.86 -11.99 14.30
C ALA A 286 15.17 -12.25 15.07
N LEU A 287 15.74 -11.23 15.72
CA LEU A 287 16.95 -11.36 16.54
C LEU A 287 16.68 -12.11 17.87
N GLY A 288 15.52 -11.88 18.48
CA GLY A 288 15.13 -12.47 19.76
C GLY A 288 14.87 -13.98 19.71
N GLN A 289 14.64 -14.55 18.52
CA GLN A 289 14.51 -16.01 18.34
C GLN A 289 15.85 -16.75 18.43
N SER A 290 16.98 -16.07 18.22
CA SER A 290 18.31 -16.68 18.18
C SER A 290 19.18 -16.35 19.39
N ALA A 291 18.79 -15.39 20.22
CA ALA A 291 19.55 -14.97 21.39
C ALA A 291 18.80 -15.34 22.68
N SER A 292 19.55 -15.64 23.73
CA SER A 292 19.13 -15.57 25.14
C SER A 292 18.79 -14.11 25.55
N SER A 293 17.94 -13.46 24.76
CA SER A 293 17.56 -12.06 24.92
C SER A 293 16.63 -11.89 26.11
N LEU A 294 16.95 -10.91 26.96
CA LEU A 294 16.13 -10.47 28.09
C LEU A 294 14.76 -9.89 27.68
N VAL A 295 14.57 -9.53 26.40
CA VAL A 295 13.33 -8.96 25.87
C VAL A 295 12.88 -9.75 24.65
N VAL A 296 11.73 -10.42 24.76
CA VAL A 296 11.08 -11.14 23.67
C VAL A 296 10.01 -10.24 23.06
N VAL A 297 10.23 -9.77 21.82
CA VAL A 297 9.24 -9.02 21.05
C VAL A 297 8.44 -10.00 20.18
N PRO A 298 7.10 -10.11 20.34
CA PRO A 298 6.29 -10.96 19.49
C PRO A 298 6.34 -10.50 18.02
N ILE A 299 6.52 -11.43 17.08
CA ILE A 299 6.54 -11.12 15.64
C ILE A 299 5.25 -10.40 15.19
N GLN A 300 4.12 -10.73 15.84
CA GLN A 300 2.83 -10.12 15.57
C GLN A 300 2.84 -8.62 15.86
N ALA A 301 3.63 -8.13 16.84
CA ALA A 301 3.74 -6.70 17.11
C ALA A 301 4.35 -5.94 15.92
N GLY A 302 5.39 -6.50 15.30
CA GLY A 302 5.98 -5.95 14.07
C GLY A 302 5.00 -5.96 12.91
N ILE A 303 4.31 -7.08 12.69
CA ILE A 303 3.30 -7.21 11.62
C ILE A 303 2.14 -6.21 11.82
N HIS A 304 1.61 -6.05 13.04
CA HIS A 304 0.52 -5.10 13.31
C HIS A 304 0.98 -3.64 13.17
N ALA A 305 2.20 -3.32 13.63
CA ALA A 305 2.77 -1.99 13.44
C ALA A 305 2.92 -1.64 11.94
N LEU A 306 3.30 -2.61 11.09
CA LEU A 306 3.42 -2.42 9.65
C LEU A 306 2.05 -2.38 8.93
N THR A 307 1.11 -3.22 9.33
CA THR A 307 -0.21 -3.33 8.69
C THR A 307 -1.19 -2.30 9.22
N ALA A 308 -1.69 -2.45 10.45
CA ALA A 308 -2.63 -1.50 11.04
C ALA A 308 -2.02 -0.11 11.23
N GLY A 309 -0.76 -0.05 11.69
CA GLY A 309 -0.04 1.20 11.88
C GLY A 309 0.33 1.88 10.55
N ALA A 310 1.31 1.34 9.82
CA ALA A 310 1.87 2.03 8.66
C ALA A 310 0.89 2.04 7.49
N ILE A 311 0.42 0.87 7.04
CA ILE A 311 -0.51 0.76 5.91
C ILE A 311 -1.86 1.40 6.25
N GLY A 312 -2.43 1.14 7.42
CA GLY A 312 -3.72 1.69 7.84
C GLY A 312 -3.73 3.22 7.90
N VAL A 313 -2.79 3.80 8.66
CA VAL A 313 -2.68 5.27 8.78
C VAL A 313 -2.35 5.90 7.42
N MET A 314 -1.45 5.30 6.63
CA MET A 314 -1.13 5.85 5.32
C MET A 314 -2.30 5.79 4.34
N SER A 315 -3.07 4.71 4.36
CA SER A 315 -4.27 4.57 3.52
C SER A 315 -5.25 5.70 3.84
N LEU A 316 -5.60 5.89 5.12
CA LEU A 316 -6.51 6.95 5.55
C LEU A 316 -6.02 8.35 5.15
N ALA A 317 -4.73 8.62 5.39
CA ALA A 317 -4.13 9.91 5.07
C ALA A 317 -4.17 10.22 3.56
N VAL A 318 -3.82 9.24 2.72
CA VAL A 318 -3.84 9.39 1.26
C VAL A 318 -5.26 9.49 0.73
N MET A 319 -6.18 8.65 1.21
CA MET A 319 -7.59 8.67 0.81
C MET A 319 -8.24 10.02 1.12
N THR A 320 -8.02 10.53 2.33
CA THR A 320 -8.59 11.82 2.77
C THR A 320 -8.07 12.96 1.91
N ARG A 321 -6.75 13.02 1.70
CA ARG A 321 -6.12 14.11 0.94
C ARG A 321 -6.50 14.09 -0.54
N SER A 322 -6.47 12.91 -1.16
CA SER A 322 -6.81 12.78 -2.58
C SER A 322 -8.30 13.02 -2.84
N SER A 323 -9.18 12.58 -1.93
CA SER A 323 -10.61 12.88 -2.03
C SER A 323 -10.84 14.39 -1.94
N LEU A 324 -10.35 15.05 -0.88
CA LEU A 324 -10.48 16.52 -0.72
C LEU A 324 -9.84 17.33 -1.86
N GLY A 325 -8.76 16.81 -2.46
CA GLY A 325 -8.09 17.49 -3.58
C GLY A 325 -8.84 17.40 -4.92
N HIS A 326 -9.79 16.47 -5.05
CA HIS A 326 -10.46 16.14 -6.30
C HIS A 326 -12.00 16.15 -6.21
N THR A 327 -12.57 16.56 -5.08
CA THR A 327 -13.99 16.88 -4.89
C THR A 327 -14.13 18.35 -4.56
#